data_AF-S4PBI4-F1
#
_entry.id   AF-S4PBI4-F1
#
_cell.length_a   1.000
_cell.length_b   1.000
_cell.length_c   1.000
_cell.angle_alpha   90.00
_cell.angle_beta   90.00
_cell.angle_gamma   90.00
#
_symmetry.space_group_name_H-M   'P 1'
#
loop_
_entity.id
_entity.type
_entity.pdbx_description
1 polymer ?
#
loop_
_entity_poly.entity_id
_entity_poly.type
_entity_poly.pdbx_seq_one_letter_code
_entity_poly.pdbx_strand_id
1 'polypeptide(L)'
;MDVVIEKHNLQKISLLRSFSLKVGLQVLLREYDFDNKNKTTFSSTDIMNIFPVVKHINPRASDAYNFYTTGQNKIQAGAVSEGHELIAEALNLLNNVYGAMHGEIAQCLRMVARLCYVTGEHRDAMAYQQKAVLMSERVNGIDHPYTITEYSHLALYCFANGQVSTA
;
A
#
# COMPACT_ATOMS: atom_id res chain seq x y z
N MET A 1 -2.46 32.71 10.67
CA MET A 1 -1.36 31.86 10.17
C MET A 1 -0.11 32.07 11.01
N ASP A 2 0.25 33.31 11.32
CA ASP A 2 1.45 33.66 12.10
C ASP A 2 1.46 33.05 13.51
N VAL A 3 0.32 33.04 14.21
CA VAL A 3 0.19 32.38 15.54
C VAL A 3 0.55 30.88 15.51
N VAL A 4 0.24 30.18 14.42
CA VAL A 4 0.54 28.74 14.27
C VAL A 4 2.01 28.53 13.87
N ILE A 5 2.53 29.42 13.04
CA ILE A 5 3.94 29.44 12.64
C ILE A 5 4.83 29.64 13.86
N GLU A 6 4.50 30.61 14.72
CA GLU A 6 5.23 30.88 15.97
C GLU A 6 5.12 29.71 16.95
N LYS A 7 3.93 29.14 17.13
CA LYS A 7 3.72 28.00 18.02
C LYS A 7 4.49 26.75 17.63
N HIS A 8 4.66 26.49 16.34
CA HIS A 8 5.28 25.26 15.81
C HIS A 8 6.66 25.50 15.17
N ASN A 9 7.20 26.71 15.26
CA ASN A 9 8.47 27.13 14.67
C ASN A 9 8.61 26.75 13.17
N LEU A 10 7.55 27.00 12.39
CA LEU A 10 7.45 26.58 10.98
C LEU A 10 7.93 27.68 10.03
N GLN A 11 8.70 27.31 9.01
CA GLN A 11 9.10 28.27 7.97
C GLN A 11 8.00 28.44 6.91
N LYS A 12 7.64 29.70 6.58
CA LYS A 12 6.62 30.03 5.56
C LYS A 12 6.93 29.42 4.19
N ILE A 13 8.21 29.39 3.80
CA ILE A 13 8.66 28.76 2.54
C ILE A 13 8.45 27.24 2.53
N SER A 14 8.66 26.57 3.66
CA SER A 14 8.44 25.13 3.81
C SER A 14 6.95 24.79 3.72
N LEU A 15 6.09 25.67 4.24
CA LEU A 15 4.63 25.56 4.08
C LEU A 15 4.21 25.75 2.62
N LEU A 16 4.75 26.76 1.92
CA LEU A 16 4.48 26.96 0.50
C LEU A 16 4.87 25.72 -0.31
N ARG A 17 6.08 25.17 -0.09
CA ARG A 17 6.53 23.95 -0.77
C ARG A 17 5.61 22.76 -0.49
N SER A 18 5.23 22.54 0.76
CA SER A 18 4.34 21.45 1.15
C SER A 18 2.95 21.60 0.52
N PHE A 19 2.41 22.82 0.51
CA PHE A 19 1.15 23.16 -0.14
C PHE A 19 1.21 22.92 -1.66
N SER A 20 2.24 23.45 -2.32
CA SER A 20 2.51 23.27 -3.75
C SER A 20 2.53 21.79 -4.13
N LEU A 21 3.22 20.94 -3.37
CA LEU A 21 3.26 19.50 -3.62
C LEU A 21 1.91 18.81 -3.43
N LYS A 22 1.13 19.20 -2.41
CA LYS A 22 -0.17 18.57 -2.10
C LYS A 22 -1.28 18.95 -3.06
N VAL A 23 -1.22 20.15 -3.63
CA VAL A 23 -2.22 20.68 -4.57
C VAL A 23 -1.77 20.48 -6.02
N GLY A 24 -0.47 20.23 -6.25
CA GLY A 24 0.11 20.09 -7.58
C GLY A 24 0.43 21.42 -8.25
N LEU A 25 0.73 22.45 -7.46
CA LEU A 25 1.12 23.76 -7.99
C LEU A 25 2.63 23.82 -8.16
N GLN A 26 3.08 24.15 -9.37
CA GLN A 26 4.47 24.52 -9.61
C GLN A 26 4.59 26.04 -9.57
N VAL A 27 5.33 26.54 -8.58
CA VAL A 27 5.57 27.97 -8.36
C VAL A 27 6.97 28.32 -8.84
N LEU A 28 7.14 29.50 -9.45
CA LEU A 28 8.41 30.02 -9.93
C LEU A 28 9.44 30.08 -8.78
N LEU A 29 10.70 29.72 -9.06
CA LEU A 29 11.76 29.82 -8.08
C LEU A 29 12.22 31.28 -7.96
N ARG A 30 11.79 31.97 -6.91
CA ARG A 30 12.29 33.29 -6.50
C ARG A 30 12.13 33.51 -5.00
N GLU A 31 12.68 34.60 -4.50
CA GLU A 31 12.45 35.03 -3.13
C GLU A 31 11.04 35.62 -2.99
N TYR A 32 10.23 35.00 -2.14
CA TYR A 32 8.87 35.43 -1.81
C TYR A 32 8.88 36.14 -0.46
N ASP A 33 8.50 37.42 -0.47
CA ASP A 33 8.32 38.21 0.74
C ASP A 33 6.89 38.00 1.28
N PHE A 34 6.80 37.30 2.41
CA PHE A 34 5.55 36.97 3.08
C PHE A 34 5.17 37.96 4.19
N ASP A 35 6.02 38.94 4.49
CA ASP A 35 5.84 39.88 5.61
C ASP A 35 5.47 41.29 5.10
N ASN A 36 5.70 41.57 3.82
CA ASN A 36 5.33 42.83 3.20
C ASN A 36 3.81 42.96 2.99
N LYS A 37 3.18 43.85 3.77
CA LYS A 37 1.73 44.13 3.71
C LYS A 37 1.33 45.04 2.55
N ASN A 38 2.30 45.72 1.91
CA ASN A 38 2.04 46.73 0.88
C ASN A 38 2.10 46.16 -0.54
N LYS A 39 2.55 44.92 -0.71
CA LYS A 39 2.68 44.25 -2.02
C LYS A 39 2.13 42.84 -1.94
N THR A 40 1.46 42.39 -3.00
CA THR A 40 1.04 41.00 -3.11
C THR A 40 2.26 40.09 -3.25
N THR A 41 2.40 39.10 -2.37
CA THR A 41 3.49 38.12 -2.40
C THR A 41 3.51 37.32 -3.71
N PHE A 42 2.34 37.01 -4.26
CA PHE A 42 2.17 36.25 -5.49
C PHE A 42 1.50 37.08 -6.59
N SER A 43 1.81 36.74 -7.82
CA SER A 43 1.23 37.25 -9.05
C SER A 43 0.89 36.07 -9.98
N SER A 44 0.07 36.30 -11.00
CA SER A 44 -0.31 35.23 -11.94
C SER A 44 0.89 34.61 -12.67
N THR A 45 1.95 35.37 -12.89
CA THR A 45 3.20 34.92 -13.53
C THR A 45 4.04 34.00 -12.64
N ASP A 46 3.71 33.89 -11.35
CA ASP A 46 4.39 32.97 -10.43
C ASP A 46 3.93 31.53 -10.57
N ILE A 47 2.76 31.28 -11.17
CA ILE A 47 2.24 29.92 -11.35
C ILE A 47 2.73 29.39 -12.69
N MET A 48 3.72 28.48 -12.64
CA MET A 48 4.32 27.90 -13.83
C MET A 48 3.47 26.77 -14.40
N ASN A 49 2.92 25.90 -13.54
CA ASN A 49 2.06 24.78 -13.93
C ASN A 49 1.10 24.41 -12.81
N ILE A 50 -0.01 23.76 -13.20
CA ILE A 50 -0.96 23.12 -12.30
C ILE A 50 -1.11 21.66 -12.73
N PHE A 51 -0.62 20.75 -11.90
CA PHE A 51 -0.75 19.31 -12.09
C PHE A 51 -1.92 18.79 -11.24
N PRO A 52 -2.85 18.01 -11.81
CA PRO A 52 -3.86 17.35 -11.00
C PRO A 52 -3.19 16.31 -10.08
N VAL A 53 -3.17 16.56 -8.77
CA VAL A 53 -2.80 15.54 -7.79
C VAL A 53 -4.01 14.66 -7.56
N VAL A 54 -4.04 13.51 -8.26
CA VAL A 54 -5.06 12.49 -8.04
C VAL A 54 -4.83 11.90 -6.65
N LYS A 55 -5.57 12.41 -5.66
CA LYS A 55 -5.72 11.73 -4.38
C LYS A 55 -6.65 10.57 -4.62
N HIS A 56 -6.10 9.40 -4.97
CA HIS A 56 -6.87 8.17 -4.94
C HIS A 56 -7.47 8.03 -3.53
N ILE A 57 -8.79 8.17 -3.42
CA ILE A 57 -9.50 7.63 -2.26
C ILE A 57 -9.28 6.14 -2.42
N ASN A 58 -8.44 5.54 -1.60
CA ASN A 58 -8.31 4.09 -1.58
C ASN A 58 -9.53 3.58 -0.80
N PRO A 59 -10.59 3.08 -1.47
CA PRO A 59 -11.83 2.74 -0.79
C PRO A 59 -11.54 1.54 0.12
N ARG A 60 -11.48 1.77 1.43
CA ARG A 60 -11.13 0.70 2.35
C ARG A 60 -12.22 -0.37 2.35
N ALA A 61 -11.86 -1.58 1.92
CA ALA A 61 -12.73 -2.76 1.96
C ALA A 61 -12.90 -3.25 3.41
N SER A 62 -13.63 -2.49 4.23
CA SER A 62 -13.77 -2.73 5.67
C SER A 62 -14.32 -4.13 5.98
N ASP A 63 -15.30 -4.59 5.20
CA ASP A 63 -15.88 -5.93 5.37
C ASP A 63 -14.84 -7.01 5.09
N ALA A 64 -14.10 -6.90 3.99
CA ALA A 64 -13.03 -7.83 3.65
C ALA A 64 -11.94 -7.89 4.74
N TYR A 65 -11.59 -6.73 5.31
CA TYR A 65 -10.63 -6.66 6.41
C TYR A 65 -11.16 -7.36 7.68
N ASN A 66 -12.46 -7.23 7.97
CA ASN A 66 -13.10 -7.92 9.09
C ASN A 66 -13.11 -9.44 8.90
N PHE A 67 -13.45 -9.91 7.70
CA PHE A 67 -13.36 -11.33 7.33
C PHE A 67 -11.93 -11.86 7.49
N TYR A 68 -10.94 -11.12 6.96
CA TYR A 68 -9.54 -11.50 7.05
C TYR A 68 -9.07 -11.62 8.50
N THR A 69 -9.35 -10.61 9.32
CA THR A 69 -8.94 -10.58 10.73
C THR A 69 -9.63 -11.67 11.54
N THR A 70 -10.92 -11.90 11.30
CA THR A 70 -11.68 -12.97 11.96
C THR A 70 -11.16 -14.35 11.56
N GLY A 71 -10.86 -14.54 10.27
CA GLY A 71 -10.25 -15.76 9.75
C GLY A 71 -8.90 -16.05 10.41
N GLN A 72 -8.02 -15.04 10.50
CA GLN A 72 -6.75 -15.17 11.22
C GLN A 72 -6.92 -15.57 12.68
N ASN A 73 -7.88 -14.98 13.39
CA ASN A 73 -8.16 -15.31 14.79
C ASN A 73 -8.67 -16.75 14.94
N LYS A 74 -9.54 -17.21 14.03
CA LYS A 74 -10.05 -18.59 14.00
C LYS A 74 -8.93 -19.60 13.76
N ILE A 75 -8.02 -19.32 12.84
CA ILE A 75 -6.84 -20.15 12.57
C ILE A 75 -5.96 -20.25 13.82
N GLN A 76 -5.71 -19.13 14.50
CA GLN A 76 -4.92 -19.11 15.75
C GLN A 76 -5.60 -19.89 16.88
N ALA A 77 -6.94 -19.91 16.91
CA ALA A 77 -7.72 -20.70 17.85
C ALA A 77 -7.82 -22.20 17.49
N GLY A 78 -7.23 -22.63 16.37
CA GLY A 78 -7.24 -24.02 15.91
C GLY A 78 -8.42 -24.39 14.99
N ALA A 79 -9.36 -23.47 14.74
CA ALA A 79 -10.45 -23.66 13.80
C ALA A 79 -9.99 -23.34 12.36
N VAL A 80 -9.10 -24.18 11.82
CA VAL A 80 -8.42 -23.93 10.54
C VAL A 80 -9.38 -23.91 9.34
N SER A 81 -10.38 -24.81 9.30
CA SER A 81 -11.34 -24.88 8.19
C SER A 81 -12.21 -23.61 8.08
N GLU A 82 -12.86 -23.21 9.18
CA GLU A 82 -13.65 -21.97 9.24
C GLU A 82 -12.77 -20.75 8.91
N GLY A 83 -11.55 -20.72 9.43
CA GLY A 83 -10.62 -19.64 9.15
C GLY A 83 -10.24 -19.56 7.67
N HIS A 84 -10.04 -20.70 7.00
CA HIS A 84 -9.74 -20.75 5.57
C HIS A 84 -10.91 -20.22 4.72
N GLU A 85 -12.15 -20.58 5.05
CA GLU A 85 -13.35 -20.07 4.37
C GLU A 85 -13.44 -18.53 4.50
N LEU A 86 -13.24 -17.99 5.71
CA LEU A 86 -13.25 -16.54 5.95
C LEU A 86 -12.13 -15.81 5.18
N ILE A 87 -10.94 -16.40 5.07
CA ILE A 87 -9.84 -15.82 4.28
C ILE A 87 -10.17 -15.86 2.78
N ALA A 88 -10.82 -16.92 2.28
CA ALA A 88 -11.25 -17.02 0.89
C ALA A 88 -12.33 -15.98 0.55
N GLU A 89 -13.30 -15.76 1.46
CA GLU A 89 -14.31 -14.71 1.33
C GLU A 89 -13.69 -13.31 1.33
N ALA A 90 -12.72 -13.07 2.23
CA ALA A 90 -11.97 -11.82 2.25
C ALA A 90 -11.26 -11.57 0.91
N LEU A 91 -10.59 -12.58 0.35
CA LEU A 91 -9.92 -12.48 -0.94
C LEU A 91 -10.89 -12.13 -2.08
N ASN A 92 -12.07 -12.75 -2.10
CA ASN A 92 -13.10 -12.46 -3.10
C ASN A 92 -13.60 -11.00 -2.99
N LEU A 93 -13.88 -10.53 -1.78
CA LEU A 93 -14.30 -9.14 -1.53
C LEU A 93 -13.21 -8.14 -1.92
N LEU A 94 -11.94 -8.41 -1.60
CA LEU A 94 -10.83 -7.55 -1.98
C LEU A 94 -10.69 -7.42 -3.50
N ASN A 95 -10.84 -8.52 -4.23
CA ASN A 95 -10.83 -8.50 -5.70
C ASN A 95 -12.00 -7.69 -6.27
N ASN A 96 -13.17 -7.74 -5.65
CA ASN A 96 -14.35 -6.97 -6.10
C ASN A 96 -14.20 -5.46 -5.83
N VAL A 97 -13.60 -5.07 -4.70
CA VAL A 97 -13.45 -3.66 -4.31
C VAL A 97 -12.28 -2.99 -5.01
N TYR A 98 -11.11 -3.64 -5.03
CA TYR A 98 -9.88 -3.04 -5.55
C TYR A 98 -9.55 -3.45 -6.99
N GLY A 99 -10.28 -4.43 -7.54
CA GLY A 99 -10.01 -4.98 -8.86
C GLY A 99 -8.81 -5.92 -8.87
N ALA A 100 -8.07 -5.94 -9.99
CA ALA A 100 -7.08 -6.98 -10.25
C ALA A 100 -5.77 -6.86 -9.46
N MET A 101 -5.42 -5.68 -8.92
CA MET A 101 -4.14 -5.46 -8.23
C MET A 101 -4.25 -4.50 -7.06
N HIS A 102 -3.93 -5.00 -5.86
CA HIS A 102 -3.84 -4.20 -4.64
C HIS A 102 -2.95 -4.90 -3.61
N GLY A 103 -2.26 -4.12 -2.77
CA GLY A 103 -1.36 -4.65 -1.75
C GLY A 103 -2.05 -5.54 -0.70
N GLU A 104 -3.31 -5.25 -0.36
CA GLU A 104 -4.10 -6.08 0.56
C GLU A 104 -4.44 -7.46 -0.05
N ILE A 105 -4.61 -7.54 -1.37
CA ILE A 105 -4.83 -8.82 -2.06
C ILE A 105 -3.58 -9.70 -1.94
N ALA A 106 -2.39 -9.12 -2.10
CA ALA A 106 -1.12 -9.84 -1.91
C ALA A 106 -1.00 -10.44 -0.50
N GLN A 107 -1.40 -9.67 0.53
CA GLN A 107 -1.39 -10.16 1.92
C GLN A 107 -2.36 -11.32 2.15
N CYS A 108 -3.56 -11.25 1.57
CA CYS A 108 -4.53 -12.35 1.62
C CYS A 108 -4.01 -13.60 0.90
N LEU A 109 -3.45 -13.46 -0.30
CA LEU A 109 -2.87 -14.56 -1.05
C LEU A 109 -1.75 -15.25 -0.30
N ARG A 110 -0.87 -14.49 0.37
CA ARG A 110 0.15 -15.05 1.25
C ARG A 110 -0.44 -15.87 2.39
N MET A 111 -1.54 -15.42 2.99
CA MET A 111 -2.21 -16.19 4.05
C MET A 111 -2.77 -17.51 3.51
N VAL A 112 -3.42 -17.48 2.35
CA VAL A 112 -3.91 -18.71 1.69
C VAL A 112 -2.75 -19.65 1.38
N ALA A 113 -1.64 -19.14 0.84
CA ALA A 113 -0.44 -19.93 0.58
C ALA A 113 0.10 -20.61 1.85
N ARG A 114 0.16 -19.88 2.96
CA ARG A 114 0.56 -20.43 4.26
C ARG A 114 -0.39 -21.53 4.73
N LEU A 115 -1.70 -21.35 4.55
CA LEU A 115 -2.69 -22.36 4.91
C LEU A 115 -2.50 -23.64 4.10
N CYS A 116 -2.42 -23.54 2.77
CA CYS A 116 -2.12 -24.67 1.88
C CYS A 116 -0.83 -25.38 2.28
N TYR A 117 0.21 -24.64 2.66
CA TYR A 117 1.48 -25.23 3.11
C TYR A 117 1.31 -26.07 4.38
N VAL A 118 0.56 -25.57 5.37
CA VAL A 118 0.33 -26.27 6.64
C VAL A 118 -0.62 -27.45 6.49
N THR A 119 -1.55 -27.41 5.52
CA THR A 119 -2.45 -28.53 5.20
C THR A 119 -1.81 -29.60 4.30
N GLY A 120 -0.59 -29.36 3.80
CA GLY A 120 0.15 -30.31 2.96
C GLY A 120 -0.03 -30.12 1.46
N GLU A 121 -0.77 -29.11 1.03
CA GLU A 121 -1.01 -28.75 -0.38
C GLU A 121 0.14 -27.88 -0.92
N HIS A 122 1.35 -28.44 -1.00
CA HIS A 122 2.56 -27.69 -1.34
C HIS A 122 2.53 -27.03 -2.73
N ARG A 123 1.87 -27.69 -3.70
CA ARG A 123 1.71 -27.15 -5.06
C ARG A 123 0.86 -25.89 -5.08
N ASP A 124 -0.25 -25.88 -4.34
CA ASP A 124 -1.15 -24.74 -4.27
C ASP A 124 -0.53 -23.60 -3.45
N ALA A 125 0.18 -23.93 -2.38
CA ALA A 125 0.97 -22.96 -1.60
C ALA A 125 1.93 -22.16 -2.49
N MET A 126 2.71 -22.87 -3.33
CA MET A 126 3.61 -22.24 -4.29
C MET A 126 2.85 -21.36 -5.29
N ALA A 127 1.76 -21.86 -5.87
CA ALA A 127 0.98 -21.13 -6.87
C ALA A 127 0.36 -19.83 -6.31
N TYR A 128 -0.19 -19.87 -5.09
CA TYR A 128 -0.73 -18.68 -4.43
C TYR A 128 0.37 -17.69 -4.04
N GLN A 129 1.51 -18.17 -3.55
CA GLN A 129 2.63 -17.32 -3.18
C GLN A 129 3.26 -16.63 -4.40
N GLN A 130 3.31 -17.31 -5.55
CA GLN A 130 3.77 -16.71 -6.81
C GLN A 130 2.87 -15.55 -7.24
N LYS A 131 1.54 -15.66 -7.05
CA LYS A 131 0.60 -14.56 -7.29
C LYS A 131 0.84 -13.39 -6.31
N ALA A 132 1.11 -13.68 -5.04
CA ALA A 132 1.42 -12.66 -4.03
C ALA A 132 2.70 -11.89 -4.38
N VAL A 133 3.77 -12.58 -4.82
CA VAL A 133 5.01 -11.97 -5.31
C VAL A 133 4.73 -11.04 -6.49
N LEU A 134 4.06 -11.54 -7.53
CA LEU A 134 3.76 -10.76 -8.74
C LEU A 134 2.93 -9.50 -8.40
N MET A 135 2.00 -9.60 -7.46
CA MET A 135 1.26 -8.43 -6.97
C MET A 135 2.16 -7.45 -6.21
N SER A 136 3.01 -7.92 -5.31
CA SER A 136 3.89 -7.04 -4.53
C SER A 136 4.92 -6.35 -5.44
N GLU A 137 5.46 -7.02 -6.44
CA GLU A 137 6.34 -6.41 -7.45
C GLU A 137 5.65 -5.25 -8.16
N ARG A 138 4.40 -5.43 -8.58
CA ARG A 138 3.65 -4.42 -9.33
C ARG A 138 3.16 -3.27 -8.47
N VAL A 139 2.78 -3.54 -7.22
CA VAL A 139 2.22 -2.52 -6.31
C VAL A 139 3.33 -1.76 -5.57
N ASN A 140 4.34 -2.46 -5.08
CA ASN A 140 5.37 -1.90 -4.20
C ASN A 140 6.74 -1.74 -4.88
N GLY A 141 7.02 -2.46 -5.98
CA GLY A 141 8.34 -2.55 -6.60
C GLY A 141 9.18 -3.72 -6.07
N ILE A 142 10.26 -4.06 -6.78
CA ILE A 142 11.13 -5.21 -6.49
C ILE A 142 11.98 -5.02 -5.22
N ASP A 143 12.43 -3.79 -4.94
CA ASP A 143 13.31 -3.46 -3.81
C ASP A 143 12.55 -3.23 -2.50
N HIS A 144 11.22 -3.29 -2.55
CA HIS A 144 10.40 -3.01 -1.37
C HIS A 144 10.55 -4.13 -0.33
N PRO A 145 10.69 -3.81 0.98
CA PRO A 145 10.83 -4.82 2.03
C PRO A 145 9.75 -5.91 1.98
N TYR A 146 8.48 -5.55 1.72
CA TYR A 146 7.41 -6.53 1.53
C TYR A 146 7.67 -7.48 0.36
N THR A 147 8.09 -7.00 -0.81
CA THR A 147 8.38 -7.86 -1.96
C THR A 147 9.50 -8.84 -1.64
N ILE A 148 10.54 -8.39 -0.95
CA ILE A 148 11.64 -9.23 -0.47
C ILE A 148 11.13 -10.34 0.47
N THR A 149 10.20 -10.01 1.38
CA THR A 149 9.57 -11.04 2.24
C THR A 149 8.73 -12.04 1.44
N GLU A 150 8.04 -11.59 0.39
CA GLU A 150 7.26 -12.49 -0.46
C GLU A 150 8.14 -13.47 -1.25
N TYR A 151 9.32 -13.06 -1.72
CA TYR A 151 10.30 -13.97 -2.32
C TYR A 151 10.82 -15.01 -1.32
N SER A 152 11.11 -14.59 -0.08
CA SER A 152 11.54 -15.54 0.97
C SER A 152 10.52 -16.64 1.21
N HIS A 153 9.22 -16.30 1.25
CA HIS A 153 8.15 -17.29 1.36
C HIS A 153 8.02 -18.16 0.10
N LEU A 154 8.19 -17.58 -1.09
CA LEU A 154 8.15 -18.35 -2.34
C LEU A 154 9.27 -19.39 -2.39
N ALA A 155 10.50 -19.01 -2.03
CA ALA A 155 11.63 -19.94 -1.96
C ALA A 155 11.36 -21.12 -1.01
N LEU A 156 10.76 -20.86 0.16
CA LEU A 156 10.34 -21.89 1.11
C LEU A 156 9.35 -22.88 0.48
N TYR A 157 8.33 -22.37 -0.23
CA TYR A 157 7.32 -23.23 -0.84
C TYR A 157 7.83 -23.96 -2.10
N CYS A 158 8.73 -23.35 -2.87
CA CYS A 158 9.43 -24.03 -3.97
C CYS A 158 10.25 -25.22 -3.45
N PHE A 159 10.99 -25.02 -2.35
CA PHE A 159 11.75 -26.10 -1.71
C PHE A 159 10.83 -27.24 -1.23
N ALA A 160 9.73 -26.90 -0.57
CA ALA A 160 8.75 -27.88 -0.11
C ALA A 160 8.05 -28.64 -1.25
N ASN A 161 7.85 -27.99 -2.40
CA ASN A 161 7.28 -28.60 -3.60
C ASN A 161 8.33 -29.38 -4.44
N GLY A 162 9.58 -29.50 -3.97
CA GLY A 162 10.66 -30.21 -4.67
C GLY A 162 11.19 -29.51 -5.92
N GLN A 163 10.82 -28.24 -6.15
CA GLN A 163 11.25 -27.44 -7.29
C GLN A 163 12.49 -26.59 -6.96
N VAL A 164 13.59 -27.27 -6.64
CA VAL A 164 14.85 -26.64 -6.20
C VAL A 164 15.54 -25.85 -7.33
N SER A 165 15.16 -26.07 -8.60
CA SER A 165 15.72 -25.34 -9.76
C SER A 165 15.21 -23.90 -9.91
N THR A 166 14.10 -23.54 -9.27
CA THR A 166 13.40 -22.25 -9.45
C THR A 166 13.40 -21.38 -8.18
N ALA A 167 14.20 -21.75 -7.18
CA ALA A 167 14.34 -21.02 -5.92
C ALA A 167 15.48 -19.99 -5.98
#